data_AF-H2ZUN2-F1
#
_entry.id   AF-H2ZUN2-F1
#
_cell.length_a   1.000
_cell.length_b   1.000
_cell.length_c   1.000
_cell.angle_alpha   90.00
_cell.angle_beta   90.00
_cell.angle_gamma   90.00
#
_symmetry.space_group_name_H-M   'P 1'
#
loop_
_entity.id
_entity.type
_entity.pdbx_description
1 polymer ?
#
loop_
_entity_poly.entity_id
_entity_poly.type
_entity_poly.pdbx_seq_one_letter_code
_entity_poly.pdbx_strand_id
1 'polypeptide(L)'
;MPPKGTCNELTLKQKVELIKNSEGKSHHVLIQLYGCGRTQVDNILKRKAEYLSAYEENEDSDRKQHCSGSSYNDVDLLIWEWFQHACSLNMPVSGTMIQKKALEFAKQLNKPDFKVSNGWLGRLKGRHNIAFSAVSGEKGCVDGDVVEDWKLKLPDIIAGYQPKDIYNMDESGCVKCALPTKTLAVRGEDCTGGKKVKERITMSLYCNMAGDFEKTLIIGRSAKPHCFCNIDTMGTNLYQKNLQWSKTYIREAIEENIHFLQHTTPLWMDKL
;
A
#
# COMPACT_ATOMS: atom_id res chain seq x y z
N MET A 1 37.68 -28.71 19.74
CA MET A 1 37.57 -27.25 19.52
C MET A 1 36.42 -26.74 20.38
N PRO A 2 36.60 -25.70 21.21
CA PRO A 2 35.47 -25.09 21.90
C PRO A 2 34.51 -24.51 20.83
N PRO A 3 33.19 -24.55 21.06
CA PRO A 3 32.22 -23.99 20.12
C PRO A 3 32.54 -22.51 19.91
N LYS A 4 32.66 -22.08 18.64
CA LYS A 4 32.76 -20.66 18.30
C LYS A 4 31.53 -19.96 18.89
N GLY A 5 31.75 -19.10 19.89
CA GLY A 5 30.68 -18.31 20.48
C GLY A 5 29.92 -17.56 19.38
N THR A 6 28.61 -17.73 19.36
CA THR A 6 27.72 -16.99 18.46
C THR A 6 27.86 -15.49 18.76
N CYS A 7 28.40 -14.73 17.81
CA CYS A 7 28.47 -13.28 17.94
C CYS A 7 27.04 -12.70 17.92
N ASN A 8 26.61 -12.11 19.03
CA ASN A 8 25.27 -11.52 19.12
C ASN A 8 25.27 -10.16 18.42
N GLU A 9 24.76 -10.11 17.20
CA GLU A 9 24.74 -8.88 16.39
C GLU A 9 23.54 -7.99 16.77
N LEU A 10 23.85 -6.79 17.26
CA LEU A 10 22.87 -5.81 17.74
C LEU A 10 22.22 -5.03 16.59
N THR A 11 20.92 -4.73 16.71
CA THR A 11 20.19 -3.86 15.77
C THR A 11 20.64 -2.40 15.88
N LEU A 12 20.32 -1.57 14.87
CA LEU A 12 20.60 -0.14 14.91
C LEU A 12 19.97 0.52 16.15
N LYS A 13 18.73 0.17 16.48
CA LYS A 13 18.04 0.61 17.70
C LYS A 13 18.82 0.25 18.96
N GLN A 14 19.26 -1.00 19.08
CA GLN A 14 20.04 -1.47 20.22
C GLN A 14 21.42 -0.79 20.31
N LYS A 15 22.06 -0.50 19.18
CA LYS A 15 23.34 0.22 19.13
C LYS A 15 23.18 1.67 19.60
N VAL A 16 22.13 2.36 19.17
CA VAL A 16 21.82 3.74 19.61
C VAL A 16 21.48 3.77 21.10
N GLU A 17 20.71 2.80 21.59
CA GLU A 17 20.39 2.68 23.01
C GLU A 17 21.65 2.42 23.86
N LEU A 18 22.55 1.58 23.36
CA LEU A 18 23.86 1.34 23.99
C LEU A 18 24.70 2.62 24.04
N ILE A 19 24.74 3.42 22.97
CA ILE A 19 25.45 4.70 22.93
C ILE A 19 24.88 5.66 23.98
N LYS A 20 23.55 5.81 24.05
CA LYS A 20 22.88 6.65 25.06
C LYS A 20 23.19 6.19 26.49
N ASN A 21 23.22 4.88 26.72
CA ASN A 21 23.53 4.30 28.03
C ASN A 21 25.02 4.32 28.39
N SER A 22 25.92 4.69 27.46
CA SER A 22 27.37 4.67 27.69
C SER A 22 27.88 5.84 28.54
N GLU A 23 27.15 6.95 28.58
CA GLU A 23 27.56 8.16 29.30
C GLU A 23 27.55 7.98 30.84
N GLY A 24 26.90 6.92 31.35
CA GLY A 24 26.79 6.66 32.79
C GLY A 24 27.12 5.22 33.24
N LYS A 25 27.59 4.34 32.35
CA LYS A 25 27.84 2.92 32.66
C LYS A 25 29.21 2.47 32.17
N SER A 26 29.85 1.59 32.95
CA SER A 26 31.13 0.98 32.55
C SER A 26 30.94 -0.03 31.41
N HIS A 27 31.99 -0.28 30.62
CA HIS A 27 31.94 -1.24 29.50
C HIS A 27 31.50 -2.64 29.96
N HIS A 28 31.89 -3.06 31.16
CA HIS A 28 31.47 -4.35 31.72
C HIS A 28 29.95 -4.43 31.94
N VAL A 29 29.32 -3.35 32.41
CA VAL A 29 27.87 -3.29 32.60
C VAL A 29 27.14 -3.33 31.26
N LEU A 30 27.66 -2.63 30.24
CA LEU A 30 27.09 -2.65 28.88
C LEU A 30 27.17 -4.05 28.23
N ILE A 31 28.29 -4.75 28.42
CA ILE A 31 28.48 -6.13 27.93
C ILE A 31 27.40 -7.06 28.50
N GLN A 32 27.16 -6.99 29.81
CA GLN A 32 26.16 -7.82 30.49
C GLN A 32 24.73 -7.48 30.04
N LEU A 33 24.42 -6.18 29.91
CA LEU A 33 23.07 -5.71 29.60
C LEU A 33 22.64 -6.05 28.16
N TYR A 34 23.58 -5.99 27.20
CA TYR A 34 23.31 -6.22 25.78
C TYR A 34 23.79 -7.59 25.27
N GLY A 35 24.44 -8.40 26.13
CA GLY A 35 24.97 -9.71 25.76
C GLY A 35 25.91 -9.67 24.56
N CYS A 36 26.83 -8.69 24.53
CA CYS A 36 27.74 -8.43 23.41
C CYS A 36 29.21 -8.45 23.83
N GLY A 37 30.13 -8.65 22.89
CA GLY A 37 31.57 -8.72 23.21
C GLY A 37 32.20 -7.36 23.53
N ARG A 38 33.28 -7.32 24.31
CA ARG A 38 34.01 -6.07 24.63
C ARG A 38 34.44 -5.30 23.38
N THR A 39 35.01 -5.99 22.40
CA THR A 39 35.43 -5.42 21.12
C THR A 39 34.24 -4.83 20.33
N GLN A 40 33.05 -5.39 20.50
CA GLN A 40 31.83 -4.92 19.85
C GLN A 40 31.36 -3.60 20.48
N VAL A 41 31.37 -3.49 21.81
CA VAL A 41 31.09 -2.23 22.52
C VAL A 41 32.08 -1.14 22.08
N ASP A 42 33.38 -1.44 22.09
CA ASP A 42 34.41 -0.46 21.71
C ASP A 42 34.24 0.03 20.26
N ASN A 43 33.91 -0.88 19.33
CA ASN A 43 33.67 -0.52 17.93
C ASN A 43 32.38 0.31 17.75
N ILE A 44 31.33 0.02 18.51
CA ILE A 44 30.08 0.79 18.46
C ILE A 44 30.33 2.23 18.95
N LEU A 45 31.06 2.39 20.05
CA LEU A 45 31.38 3.71 20.61
C LEU A 45 32.32 4.52 19.70
N LYS A 46 33.27 3.85 19.02
CA LYS A 46 34.13 4.51 18.01
C LYS A 46 33.35 5.07 16.84
N ARG A 47 32.30 4.37 16.38
CA ARG A 47 31.46 4.78 15.23
C ARG A 47 30.14 5.42 15.65
N LYS A 48 30.05 5.98 16.87
CA LYS A 48 28.80 6.46 17.44
C LYS A 48 28.09 7.53 16.60
N ALA A 49 28.84 8.42 15.95
CA ALA A 49 28.28 9.47 15.11
C ALA A 49 27.54 8.91 13.89
N GLU A 50 28.09 7.86 13.26
CA GLU A 50 27.46 7.20 12.11
C GLU A 50 26.12 6.56 12.49
N TYR A 51 26.05 5.91 13.66
CA TYR A 51 24.82 5.27 14.13
C TYR A 51 23.73 6.27 14.55
N LEU A 52 24.12 7.43 15.09
CA LEU A 52 23.17 8.50 15.44
C LEU A 52 22.58 9.15 14.18
N SER A 53 23.43 9.51 13.19
CA SER A 53 22.97 10.06 11.90
C SER A 53 22.02 9.10 11.17
N ALA A 54 22.40 7.82 11.08
CA ALA A 54 21.58 6.77 10.48
C ALA A 54 20.20 6.63 11.16
N TYR A 55 20.14 6.80 12.48
CA TYR A 55 18.89 6.71 13.23
C TYR A 55 18.00 7.95 13.01
N GLU A 56 18.59 9.13 12.88
CA GLU A 56 17.88 10.39 12.56
C GLU A 56 17.35 10.40 11.13
N GLU A 57 18.06 9.79 10.18
CA GLU A 57 17.67 9.65 8.77
C GLU A 57 16.55 8.61 8.54
N ASN A 58 15.94 8.08 9.61
CA ASN A 58 14.91 7.02 9.57
C ASN A 58 15.36 5.75 8.83
N GLU A 59 16.64 5.37 8.92
CA GLU A 59 17.05 4.03 8.49
C GLU A 59 16.32 2.95 9.30
N ASP A 60 16.16 1.76 8.71
CA ASP A 60 15.52 0.61 9.37
C ASP A 60 16.18 0.32 10.72
N SER A 61 15.46 0.63 11.80
CA SER A 61 15.95 0.55 13.17
C SER A 61 16.19 -0.89 13.64
N ASP A 62 15.56 -1.88 12.99
CA ASP A 62 15.72 -3.30 13.28
C ASP A 62 16.86 -3.94 12.47
N ARG A 63 17.51 -3.17 11.57
CA ARG A 63 18.65 -3.62 10.79
C ARG A 63 19.83 -3.98 11.70
N LYS A 64 20.32 -5.22 11.58
CA LYS A 64 21.47 -5.72 12.35
C LYS A 64 22.83 -5.26 11.79
N GLN A 65 22.93 -5.06 10.48
CA GLN A 65 24.20 -4.75 9.82
C GLN A 65 24.19 -3.35 9.21
N HIS A 66 25.21 -2.54 9.52
CA HIS A 66 25.44 -1.27 8.84
C HIS A 66 26.33 -1.53 7.63
N CYS A 67 25.82 -1.34 6.41
CA CYS A 67 26.64 -1.44 5.21
C CYS A 67 27.60 -0.24 5.16
N SER A 68 28.89 -0.46 5.41
CA SER A 68 29.90 0.55 5.09
C SER A 68 29.80 0.91 3.62
N GLY A 69 29.91 2.20 3.31
CA GLY A 69 29.67 2.77 1.98
C GLY A 69 30.10 1.89 0.82
N SER A 70 29.16 1.62 -0.07
CA SER A 70 29.43 0.99 -1.35
C SER A 70 30.42 1.87 -2.13
N SER A 71 31.34 1.27 -2.89
CA SER A 71 32.18 1.98 -3.89
C SER A 71 31.34 2.76 -4.91
N TYR A 72 30.03 2.51 -4.94
CA TYR A 72 29.02 3.11 -5.82
C TYR A 72 27.99 3.97 -5.06
N ASN A 73 28.34 4.49 -3.89
CA ASN A 73 27.46 5.36 -3.10
C ASN A 73 26.94 6.57 -3.91
N ASP A 74 27.75 7.10 -4.82
CA ASP A 74 27.37 8.17 -5.75
C ASP A 74 26.22 7.77 -6.69
N VAL A 75 26.27 6.56 -7.26
CA VAL A 75 25.17 6.02 -8.07
C VAL A 75 23.92 5.81 -7.22
N ASP A 76 24.10 5.31 -6.00
CA ASP A 76 22.98 5.06 -5.07
C ASP A 76 22.26 6.37 -4.68
N LEU A 77 23.01 7.44 -4.38
CA LEU A 77 22.46 8.76 -4.05
C LEU A 77 21.65 9.36 -5.22
N LEU A 78 22.21 9.34 -6.43
CA LEU A 78 21.50 9.84 -7.62
C LEU A 78 20.20 9.06 -7.89
N ILE A 79 20.21 7.75 -7.63
CA ILE A 79 19.02 6.93 -7.77
C ILE A 79 17.98 7.28 -6.71
N TRP A 80 18.41 7.55 -5.49
CA TRP A 80 17.51 7.95 -4.43
C TRP A 80 16.83 9.29 -4.72
N GLU A 81 17.60 10.31 -5.12
CA GLU A 81 17.05 11.61 -5.52
C GLU A 81 16.07 11.50 -6.68
N TRP A 82 16.44 10.73 -7.72
CA TRP A 82 15.55 10.47 -8.85
C TRP A 82 14.27 9.74 -8.42
N PHE A 83 14.38 8.77 -7.51
CA PHE A 83 13.23 8.03 -6.99
C PHE A 83 12.28 8.95 -6.21
N GLN A 84 12.81 9.81 -5.34
CA GLN A 84 12.00 10.78 -4.60
C GLN A 84 11.24 11.73 -5.55
N HIS A 85 11.92 12.23 -6.58
CA HIS A 85 11.30 13.08 -7.60
C HIS A 85 10.23 12.33 -8.42
N ALA A 86 10.46 11.06 -8.74
CA ALA A 86 9.45 10.25 -9.43
C ALA A 86 8.21 10.01 -8.54
N CYS A 87 8.41 9.79 -7.24
CA CYS A 87 7.33 9.65 -6.26
C CYS A 87 6.55 10.95 -6.07
N SER A 88 7.19 12.13 -6.05
CA SER A 88 6.47 13.41 -5.95
C SER A 88 5.58 13.70 -7.15
N LEU A 89 5.87 13.10 -8.30
CA LEU A 89 5.06 13.17 -9.51
C LEU A 89 4.01 12.03 -9.60
N ASN A 90 3.81 11.26 -8.52
CA ASN A 90 2.92 10.10 -8.46
C ASN A 90 3.18 9.06 -9.57
N MET A 91 4.43 8.98 -10.06
CA MET A 91 4.76 8.00 -11.09
C MET A 91 4.99 6.62 -10.45
N PRO A 92 4.36 5.55 -10.95
CA PRO A 92 4.62 4.21 -10.47
C PRO A 92 6.02 3.77 -10.91
N VAL A 93 6.95 3.68 -9.95
CA VAL A 93 8.33 3.25 -10.21
C VAL A 93 8.49 1.76 -9.93
N SER A 94 8.86 0.98 -10.95
CA SER A 94 9.15 -0.44 -10.81
C SER A 94 10.63 -0.70 -10.47
N GLY A 95 10.93 -1.89 -9.94
CA GLY A 95 12.31 -2.31 -9.70
C GLY A 95 13.18 -2.30 -10.96
N THR A 96 12.61 -2.67 -12.11
CA THR A 96 13.34 -2.66 -13.40
C THR A 96 13.62 -1.25 -13.90
N MET A 97 12.75 -0.28 -13.60
CA MET A 97 13.00 1.15 -13.89
C MET A 97 14.17 1.67 -13.07
N ILE A 98 14.21 1.37 -11.77
CA ILE A 98 15.34 1.71 -10.89
C ILE A 98 16.64 1.11 -11.43
N GLN A 99 16.62 -0.17 -11.81
CA GLN A 99 17.80 -0.84 -12.35
C GLN A 99 18.31 -0.20 -13.65
N LYS A 100 17.40 0.14 -14.58
CA LYS A 100 17.77 0.81 -15.83
C LYS A 100 18.35 2.20 -15.57
N LYS A 101 17.74 2.98 -14.68
CA LYS A 101 18.23 4.31 -14.30
C LYS A 101 19.61 4.25 -13.65
N ALA A 102 19.85 3.23 -12.83
CA ALA A 102 21.14 3.05 -12.15
C ALA A 102 22.27 2.77 -13.14
N LEU A 103 22.00 2.02 -14.22
CA LEU A 103 22.94 1.83 -15.32
C LEU A 103 23.22 3.12 -16.08
N GLU A 104 22.22 3.99 -16.27
CA GLU A 104 22.41 5.31 -16.89
C GLU A 104 23.34 6.19 -16.06
N PHE A 105 23.10 6.30 -14.75
CA PHE A 105 23.96 7.09 -13.86
C PHE A 105 25.37 6.50 -13.75
N ALA A 106 25.51 5.18 -13.68
CA ALA A 106 26.82 4.55 -13.68
C ALA A 106 27.64 4.86 -14.95
N LYS A 107 26.98 4.92 -16.12
CA LYS A 107 27.64 5.36 -17.36
C LYS A 107 28.07 6.83 -17.29
N GLN A 108 27.21 7.71 -16.77
CA GLN A 108 27.52 9.13 -16.62
C GLN A 108 28.68 9.39 -15.65
N LEU A 109 28.76 8.58 -14.59
CA LEU A 109 29.86 8.63 -13.60
C LEU A 109 31.09 7.81 -14.02
N ASN A 110 31.12 7.31 -15.25
CA ASN A 110 32.21 6.51 -15.81
C ASN A 110 32.59 5.28 -14.95
N LYS A 111 31.59 4.56 -14.45
CA LYS A 111 31.70 3.34 -13.63
C LYS A 111 31.26 2.09 -14.40
N PRO A 112 32.04 1.61 -15.39
CA PRO A 112 31.64 0.51 -16.27
C PRO A 112 31.48 -0.83 -15.54
N ASP A 113 32.17 -1.02 -14.41
CA ASP A 113 32.13 -2.26 -13.62
C ASP A 113 30.89 -2.36 -12.72
N PHE A 114 30.03 -1.33 -12.70
CA PHE A 114 28.85 -1.32 -11.85
C PHE A 114 27.82 -2.36 -12.32
N LYS A 115 27.57 -3.36 -11.46
CA LYS A 115 26.60 -4.44 -11.73
C LYS A 115 25.31 -4.22 -10.98
N VAL A 116 24.27 -3.89 -11.74
CA VAL A 116 22.89 -3.77 -11.26
C VAL A 116 22.25 -5.15 -11.11
N SER A 117 22.58 -5.83 -10.02
CA SER A 117 22.00 -7.13 -9.67
C SER A 117 20.70 -6.98 -8.88
N ASN A 118 19.91 -8.05 -8.81
CA ASN A 118 18.76 -8.10 -7.89
C ASN A 118 19.19 -7.95 -6.43
N GLY A 119 20.39 -8.43 -6.07
CA GLY A 119 20.96 -8.24 -4.74
C GLY A 119 21.27 -6.76 -4.43
N TRP A 120 21.81 -6.02 -5.41
CA TRP A 120 22.02 -4.58 -5.26
C TRP A 120 20.70 -3.84 -5.09
N LEU A 121 19.68 -4.14 -5.91
CA LEU A 121 18.36 -3.54 -5.78
C LEU A 121 17.72 -3.84 -4.41
N GLY A 122 17.86 -5.08 -3.91
CA GLY A 122 17.39 -5.45 -2.58
C GLY A 122 18.06 -4.63 -1.47
N ARG A 123 19.38 -4.42 -1.56
CA ARG A 123 20.12 -3.57 -0.61
C ARG A 123 19.76 -2.10 -0.72
N LEU A 124 19.54 -1.57 -1.93
CA LEU A 124 19.06 -0.19 -2.11
C LEU A 124 17.70 -0.01 -1.43
N LYS A 125 16.77 -0.94 -1.66
CA LYS A 125 15.45 -0.91 -1.02
C LYS A 125 15.55 -0.97 0.49
N GLY A 126 16.41 -1.85 1.04
CA GLY A 126 16.61 -1.95 2.49
C GLY A 126 17.27 -0.71 3.10
N ARG A 127 18.14 0.00 2.36
CA ARG A 127 18.77 1.24 2.82
C ARG A 127 17.77 2.40 2.90
N HIS A 128 16.94 2.56 1.88
CA HIS A 128 15.98 3.67 1.80
C HIS A 128 14.56 3.29 2.22
N ASN A 129 14.39 2.14 2.90
CA ASN A 129 13.10 1.60 3.34
C ASN A 129 12.02 1.57 2.23
N ILE A 130 12.42 1.21 1.00
CA ILE A 130 11.52 1.17 -0.16
C ILE A 130 10.75 -0.15 -0.15
N ALA A 131 9.47 -0.07 0.24
CA ALA A 131 8.53 -1.18 0.16
C ALA A 131 7.76 -1.18 -1.17
N PHE A 132 7.46 -2.37 -1.69
CA PHE A 132 6.53 -2.50 -2.81
C PHE A 132 5.11 -2.53 -2.28
N SER A 133 4.37 -1.45 -2.50
CA SER A 133 2.97 -1.33 -2.10
C SER A 133 2.09 -1.26 -3.33
N ALA A 134 0.90 -1.86 -3.26
CA ALA A 134 -0.10 -1.69 -4.30
C ALA A 134 -0.52 -0.21 -4.33
N VAL A 135 -0.38 0.44 -5.49
CA VAL A 135 -0.89 1.79 -5.68
C VAL A 135 -2.41 1.71 -5.65
N SER A 136 -3.02 2.16 -4.56
CA SER A 136 -4.47 2.30 -4.46
C SER A 136 -4.88 3.52 -5.29
N GLY A 137 -5.58 3.27 -6.41
CA GLY A 137 -5.86 4.27 -7.43
C GLY A 137 -6.72 5.45 -6.99
N GLU A 138 -7.42 5.34 -5.85
CA GLU A 138 -8.37 6.37 -5.41
C GLU A 138 -7.72 7.47 -4.57
N LYS A 139 -6.65 7.16 -3.83
CA LYS A 139 -6.01 8.15 -2.94
C LYS A 139 -5.30 9.29 -3.68
N GLY A 140 -4.83 9.06 -4.91
CA GLY A 140 -4.11 10.06 -5.70
C GLY A 140 -5.01 11.02 -6.47
N CYS A 141 -6.33 10.81 -6.49
CA CYS A 141 -7.27 11.59 -7.31
C CYS A 141 -8.00 12.68 -6.52
N VAL A 142 -7.85 12.71 -5.19
CA VAL A 142 -8.58 13.64 -4.32
C VAL A 142 -7.64 14.75 -3.85
N ASP A 143 -7.98 15.99 -4.19
CA ASP A 143 -7.29 17.19 -3.72
C ASP A 143 -7.46 17.33 -2.20
N GLY A 144 -6.35 17.53 -1.50
CA GLY A 144 -6.35 17.69 -0.04
C GLY A 144 -7.20 18.88 0.41
N ASP A 145 -7.23 19.95 -0.37
CA ASP A 145 -8.00 21.15 -0.05
C ASP A 145 -9.51 20.87 -0.14
N VAL A 146 -9.92 20.03 -1.09
CA VAL A 146 -11.31 19.58 -1.23
C VAL A 146 -11.70 18.69 -0.04
N VAL A 147 -10.81 17.83 0.45
CA VAL A 147 -11.08 17.00 1.64
C VAL A 147 -11.30 17.87 2.88
N GLU A 148 -10.45 18.86 3.11
CA GLU A 148 -10.59 19.75 4.27
C GLU A 148 -11.87 20.61 4.19
N ASP A 149 -12.24 21.10 3.02
CA ASP A 149 -13.51 21.82 2.81
C ASP A 149 -14.73 20.93 3.10
N TRP A 150 -14.73 19.68 2.66
CA TRP A 150 -15.80 18.73 2.98
C TRP A 150 -15.86 18.34 4.45
N LYS A 151 -14.72 18.25 5.15
CA LYS A 151 -14.69 18.01 6.61
C LYS A 151 -15.38 19.12 7.38
N LEU A 152 -15.31 20.37 6.91
CA LEU A 152 -15.99 21.50 7.53
C LEU A 152 -17.49 21.50 7.23
N LYS A 153 -17.91 21.11 6.02
CA LYS A 153 -19.32 21.13 5.58
C LYS A 153 -20.13 19.93 6.06
N LEU A 154 -19.51 18.76 6.22
CA LEU A 154 -20.22 17.52 6.52
C LEU A 154 -21.00 17.57 7.85
N PRO A 155 -20.46 18.12 8.97
CA PRO A 155 -21.20 18.23 10.23
C PRO A 155 -22.51 19.01 10.12
N ASP A 156 -22.51 20.12 9.37
CA ASP A 156 -23.70 20.94 9.16
C ASP A 156 -24.75 20.22 8.32
N ILE A 157 -24.32 19.45 7.33
CA ILE A 157 -25.20 18.67 6.44
C ILE A 157 -25.90 17.53 7.19
N ILE A 158 -25.17 16.84 8.07
CA ILE A 158 -25.73 15.74 8.87
C ILE A 158 -26.43 16.23 10.14
N ALA A 159 -26.36 17.53 10.45
CA ALA A 159 -27.03 18.12 11.59
C ALA A 159 -28.56 17.95 11.46
N GLY A 160 -29.15 17.24 12.43
CA GLY A 160 -30.59 16.95 12.46
C GLY A 160 -30.98 15.52 12.04
N TYR A 161 -30.04 14.73 11.50
CA TYR A 161 -30.25 13.32 11.23
C TYR A 161 -29.75 12.45 12.39
N GLN A 162 -30.46 11.37 12.71
CA GLN A 162 -29.96 10.40 13.67
C GLN A 162 -28.88 9.52 13.02
N PRO A 163 -27.94 8.94 13.78
CA PRO A 163 -26.91 8.05 13.22
C PRO A 163 -27.47 6.89 12.39
N LYS A 164 -28.66 6.38 12.73
CA LYS A 164 -29.35 5.32 11.98
C LYS A 164 -29.87 5.77 10.61
N ASP A 165 -30.06 7.07 10.39
CA ASP A 165 -30.61 7.66 9.17
C ASP A 165 -29.50 8.19 8.24
N ILE A 166 -28.24 8.16 8.68
CA ILE A 166 -27.07 8.59 7.91
C ILE A 166 -26.42 7.35 7.30
N TYR A 167 -26.54 7.18 5.98
CA TYR A 167 -25.99 6.02 5.27
C TYR A 167 -24.80 6.40 4.40
N ASN A 168 -23.77 5.57 4.44
CA ASN A 168 -22.76 5.49 3.40
C ASN A 168 -23.16 4.42 2.39
N MET A 169 -23.02 4.73 1.09
CA MET A 169 -23.24 3.77 0.00
C MET A 169 -21.97 3.64 -0.81
N ASP A 170 -21.54 2.41 -1.05
CA ASP A 170 -20.43 2.13 -1.95
C ASP A 170 -20.76 0.97 -2.90
N GLU A 171 -20.12 0.99 -4.06
CA GLU A 171 -20.34 0.02 -5.12
C GLU A 171 -19.16 -0.95 -5.22
N SER A 172 -19.45 -2.25 -5.18
CA SER A 172 -18.47 -3.28 -5.50
C SER A 172 -18.84 -4.03 -6.77
N GLY A 173 -17.88 -4.15 -7.69
CA GLY A 173 -18.02 -4.93 -8.92
C GLY A 173 -17.34 -6.29 -8.81
N CYS A 174 -18.10 -7.38 -8.92
CA CYS A 174 -17.57 -8.73 -9.07
C CYS A 174 -17.57 -9.15 -10.54
N VAL A 175 -16.40 -9.46 -11.08
CA VAL A 175 -16.30 -10.05 -12.43
C VAL A 175 -16.46 -11.56 -12.32
N LYS A 176 -17.59 -12.05 -12.80
CA LYS A 176 -17.89 -13.47 -12.86
C LYS A 176 -16.98 -14.12 -13.91
N CYS A 177 -16.30 -15.20 -13.53
CA CYS A 177 -15.37 -15.94 -14.39
C CYS A 177 -14.15 -15.11 -14.86
N ALA A 178 -13.63 -14.22 -14.01
CA ALA A 178 -12.36 -13.55 -14.30
C ALA A 178 -11.22 -14.59 -14.45
N LEU A 179 -10.68 -14.72 -15.66
CA LEU A 179 -9.51 -15.56 -15.90
C LEU A 179 -8.25 -14.88 -15.36
N PRO A 180 -7.24 -15.65 -14.88
CA PRO A 180 -5.94 -15.12 -14.51
C PRO A 180 -5.36 -14.24 -15.62
N THR A 181 -4.75 -13.12 -15.23
CA THR A 181 -4.12 -12.19 -16.19
C THR A 181 -2.78 -12.72 -16.71
N LYS A 182 -2.22 -13.74 -16.05
CA LYS A 182 -0.98 -14.43 -16.42
C LYS A 182 -1.25 -15.93 -16.41
N THR A 183 -0.76 -16.62 -17.43
CA THR A 183 -0.75 -18.09 -17.51
C THR A 183 0.68 -18.55 -17.70
N LEU A 184 0.97 -19.80 -17.31
CA LEU A 184 2.23 -20.44 -17.70
C LEU A 184 2.15 -20.72 -19.22
N ALA A 185 3.20 -20.32 -19.93
CA ALA A 185 3.29 -20.43 -21.38
C ALA A 185 4.57 -21.16 -21.75
N VAL A 186 4.53 -21.95 -22.83
CA VAL A 186 5.73 -22.56 -23.41
C VAL A 186 6.62 -21.47 -23.97
N ARG A 187 7.91 -21.54 -23.66
CA ARG A 187 8.88 -20.51 -24.05
C ARG A 187 9.07 -20.53 -25.58
N GLY A 188 8.75 -19.42 -26.23
CA GLY A 188 8.86 -19.26 -27.69
C GLY A 188 7.55 -19.44 -28.45
N GLU A 189 6.46 -19.77 -27.76
CA GLU A 189 5.12 -19.80 -28.34
C GLU A 189 4.35 -18.52 -28.01
N ASP A 190 3.60 -18.03 -28.99
CA ASP A 190 2.69 -16.92 -28.79
C ASP A 190 1.52 -17.36 -27.91
N CYS A 191 1.53 -16.89 -26.67
CA CYS A 191 0.45 -17.13 -25.73
C CYS A 191 -0.72 -16.19 -26.05
N THR A 192 -1.60 -16.63 -26.93
CA THR A 192 -2.79 -15.86 -27.31
C THR A 192 -3.90 -16.06 -26.28
N GLY A 193 -4.24 -14.98 -25.57
CA GLY A 193 -5.33 -14.99 -24.60
C GLY A 193 -6.70 -15.03 -25.30
N GLY A 194 -7.60 -15.89 -24.83
CA GLY A 194 -8.99 -15.89 -25.26
C GLY A 194 -9.72 -14.59 -24.87
N LYS A 195 -10.86 -14.32 -25.52
CA LYS A 195 -11.72 -13.18 -25.19
C LYS A 195 -12.18 -13.30 -23.73
N LYS A 196 -11.71 -12.40 -22.87
CA LYS A 196 -12.11 -12.37 -21.45
C LYS A 196 -13.64 -12.19 -21.37
N VAL A 197 -14.31 -13.09 -20.66
CA VAL A 197 -15.71 -12.91 -20.29
C VAL A 197 -15.78 -11.71 -19.34
N LYS A 198 -16.54 -10.68 -19.72
CA LYS A 198 -16.72 -9.43 -18.96
C LYS A 198 -18.08 -9.39 -18.26
N GLU A 199 -18.62 -10.54 -17.86
CA GLU A 199 -19.84 -10.56 -17.06
C GLU A 199 -19.52 -9.97 -15.68
N ARG A 200 -20.09 -8.80 -15.41
CA ARG A 200 -19.95 -8.11 -14.12
C ARG A 200 -21.28 -8.19 -13.39
N ILE A 201 -21.23 -8.67 -12.15
CA ILE A 201 -22.28 -8.49 -11.16
C ILE A 201 -21.83 -7.32 -10.31
N THR A 202 -22.69 -6.34 -10.14
CA THR A 202 -22.40 -5.18 -9.30
C THR A 202 -23.30 -5.23 -8.09
N MET A 203 -22.74 -4.93 -6.93
CA MET A 203 -23.49 -4.82 -5.69
C MET A 203 -23.32 -3.41 -5.13
N SER A 204 -24.42 -2.80 -4.71
CA SER A 204 -24.41 -1.58 -3.90
C SER A 204 -24.62 -1.97 -2.46
N LEU A 205 -23.66 -1.58 -1.63
CA LEU A 205 -23.61 -1.85 -0.20
C LEU A 205 -23.96 -0.57 0.54
N TYR A 206 -24.80 -0.69 1.56
CA TYR A 206 -25.27 0.42 2.36
C TYR A 206 -25.00 0.10 3.83
N CYS A 207 -24.38 1.04 4.54
CA CYS A 207 -24.14 0.92 5.97
C CYS A 207 -24.48 2.25 6.64
N ASN A 208 -25.28 2.22 7.70
CA ASN A 208 -25.58 3.41 8.45
C ASN A 208 -24.46 3.74 9.44
N MET A 209 -24.47 4.96 9.97
CA MET A 209 -23.49 5.42 10.96
C MET A 209 -23.62 4.69 12.31
N ALA A 210 -24.76 4.04 12.59
CA ALA A 210 -24.95 3.19 13.76
C ALA A 210 -24.30 1.79 13.62
N GLY A 211 -23.87 1.41 12.40
CA GLY A 211 -23.23 0.13 12.10
C GLY A 211 -24.18 -0.95 11.55
N ASP A 212 -25.45 -0.62 11.31
CA ASP A 212 -26.39 -1.55 10.67
C ASP A 212 -26.16 -1.60 9.16
N PHE A 213 -26.33 -2.80 8.59
CA PHE A 213 -26.27 -3.03 7.16
C PHE A 213 -27.67 -3.12 6.57
N GLU A 214 -27.94 -2.31 5.55
CA GLU A 214 -29.19 -2.41 4.79
C GLU A 214 -29.08 -3.53 3.75
N LYS A 215 -30.23 -3.96 3.21
CA LYS A 215 -30.28 -4.96 2.16
C LYS A 215 -29.43 -4.55 0.94
N THR A 216 -28.47 -5.40 0.58
CA THR A 216 -27.64 -5.23 -0.61
C THR A 216 -28.50 -5.24 -1.88
N LEU A 217 -28.28 -4.23 -2.72
CA LEU A 217 -28.85 -4.18 -4.07
C LEU A 217 -27.87 -4.88 -5.03
N ILE A 218 -28.31 -5.94 -5.69
CA ILE A 218 -27.50 -6.62 -6.71
C ILE A 218 -28.03 -6.26 -8.09
N ILE A 219 -27.16 -5.71 -8.92
CA ILE A 219 -27.42 -5.32 -10.30
C ILE A 219 -26.63 -6.26 -11.22
N GLY A 220 -27.36 -7.01 -12.04
CA GLY A 220 -26.78 -7.96 -13.00
C GLY A 220 -27.63 -8.08 -14.28
N ARG A 221 -27.08 -8.77 -15.29
CA ARG A 221 -27.76 -8.98 -16.58
C ARG A 221 -28.88 -10.03 -16.55
N SER A 222 -28.85 -10.94 -15.58
CA SER A 222 -29.81 -12.04 -15.46
C SER A 222 -30.52 -11.97 -14.11
N ALA A 223 -31.85 -12.14 -14.12
CA ALA A 223 -32.68 -12.17 -12.91
C ALA A 223 -32.33 -13.35 -11.98
N LYS A 224 -31.91 -14.48 -12.56
CA LYS A 224 -31.40 -15.64 -11.84
C LYS A 224 -30.08 -16.07 -12.48
N PRO A 225 -28.95 -15.45 -12.11
CA PRO A 225 -27.66 -15.82 -12.65
C PRO A 225 -27.40 -17.30 -12.39
N HIS A 226 -26.93 -18.03 -13.40
CA HIS A 226 -26.67 -19.46 -13.27
C HIS A 226 -25.64 -19.80 -12.17
N CYS A 227 -24.78 -18.86 -11.77
CA CYS A 227 -23.86 -19.04 -10.65
C CYS A 227 -24.53 -19.01 -9.27
N PHE A 228 -25.78 -18.57 -9.19
CA PHE A 228 -26.62 -18.65 -7.99
C PHE A 228 -27.68 -19.74 -8.14
N CYS A 229 -27.47 -20.71 -9.04
CA CYS A 229 -28.32 -21.90 -9.03
C CYS A 229 -28.19 -22.57 -7.66
N ASN A 230 -29.33 -22.86 -7.03
CA ASN A 230 -29.43 -23.47 -5.70
C ASN A 230 -28.99 -22.60 -4.52
N ILE A 231 -28.78 -21.28 -4.72
CA ILE A 231 -28.60 -20.34 -3.62
C ILE A 231 -29.94 -19.63 -3.38
N ASP A 232 -30.38 -19.61 -2.11
CA ASP A 232 -31.55 -18.85 -1.72
C ASP A 232 -31.21 -17.35 -1.70
N THR A 233 -31.76 -16.61 -2.67
CA THR A 233 -31.55 -15.16 -2.82
C THR A 233 -32.71 -14.35 -2.24
N MET A 234 -33.67 -14.98 -1.54
CA MET A 234 -34.91 -14.34 -1.05
C MET A 234 -34.68 -13.21 -0.01
N GLY A 235 -33.46 -13.07 0.51
CA GLY A 235 -33.06 -11.94 1.38
C GLY A 235 -32.46 -10.73 0.66
N THR A 236 -32.08 -10.87 -0.61
CA THR A 236 -31.41 -9.82 -1.40
C THR A 236 -32.37 -9.28 -2.44
N ASN A 237 -32.64 -7.97 -2.43
CA ASN A 237 -33.39 -7.31 -3.50
C ASN A 237 -32.54 -7.34 -4.78
N LEU A 238 -32.74 -8.37 -5.61
CA LEU A 238 -32.12 -8.49 -6.93
C LEU A 238 -32.90 -7.59 -7.89
N TYR A 239 -32.26 -6.52 -8.37
CA TYR A 239 -32.88 -5.58 -9.30
C TYR A 239 -32.36 -5.83 -10.72
N GLN A 240 -33.30 -5.98 -11.65
CA GLN A 240 -33.06 -6.27 -13.06
C GLN A 240 -33.21 -5.00 -13.89
N LYS A 241 -32.14 -4.54 -14.56
CA LYS A 241 -32.28 -3.61 -15.70
C LYS A 241 -31.21 -3.92 -16.73
N ASN A 242 -31.65 -4.16 -17.97
CA ASN A 242 -30.80 -4.60 -19.08
C ASN A 242 -30.25 -3.35 -19.80
N LEU A 243 -29.38 -2.57 -19.15
CA LEU A 243 -28.94 -1.28 -19.71
C LEU A 243 -27.45 -0.99 -19.51
N GLN A 244 -26.93 -0.14 -20.40
CA GLN A 244 -25.55 0.32 -20.46
C GLN A 244 -25.30 1.38 -19.38
N TRP A 245 -24.17 1.27 -18.66
CA TRP A 245 -23.83 2.07 -17.48
C TRP A 245 -23.85 3.59 -17.72
N SER A 246 -24.58 4.33 -16.87
CA SER A 246 -24.46 5.79 -16.69
C SER A 246 -24.82 6.14 -15.24
N LYS A 247 -24.23 7.23 -14.69
CA LYS A 247 -24.51 7.72 -13.32
C LYS A 247 -26.00 8.03 -13.09
N THR A 248 -26.71 8.39 -14.14
CA THR A 248 -28.15 8.71 -14.13
C THR A 248 -29.01 7.49 -13.81
N TYR A 249 -28.60 6.28 -14.21
CA TYR A 249 -29.39 5.07 -13.99
C TYR A 249 -29.31 4.50 -12.58
N ILE A 250 -28.17 4.70 -11.91
CA ILE A 250 -28.03 4.35 -10.48
C ILE A 250 -28.98 5.23 -9.67
N ARG A 251 -29.06 6.52 -10.01
CA ARG A 251 -30.02 7.45 -9.42
C ARG A 251 -31.47 6.98 -9.64
N GLU A 252 -31.87 6.64 -10.86
CA GLU A 252 -33.22 6.10 -11.14
C GLU A 252 -33.50 4.79 -10.40
N ALA A 253 -32.56 3.84 -10.37
CA ALA A 253 -32.76 2.56 -9.69
C ALA A 253 -32.81 2.70 -8.17
N ILE A 254 -32.12 3.69 -7.60
CA ILE A 254 -32.26 4.08 -6.20
C ILE A 254 -33.63 4.74 -6.00
N GLU A 255 -34.00 5.74 -6.81
CA GLU A 255 -35.27 6.47 -6.76
C GLU A 255 -36.50 5.55 -6.86
N GLU A 256 -36.51 4.60 -7.80
CA GLU A 256 -37.58 3.59 -7.96
C GLU A 256 -37.70 2.67 -6.73
N ASN A 257 -36.61 2.46 -5.99
CA ASN A 257 -36.56 1.66 -4.76
C ASN A 257 -36.62 2.51 -3.47
N ILE A 258 -36.72 3.85 -3.54
CA ILE A 258 -36.90 4.73 -2.37
C ILE A 258 -38.24 4.43 -1.66
N HIS A 259 -39.22 3.84 -2.34
CA HIS A 259 -40.43 3.33 -1.67
C HIS A 259 -40.16 2.21 -0.64
N PHE A 260 -39.00 1.54 -0.71
CA PHE A 260 -38.50 0.60 0.31
C PHE A 260 -37.70 1.28 1.43
N LEU A 261 -37.24 2.51 1.21
CA LEU A 261 -36.44 3.34 2.11
C LEU A 261 -37.29 4.54 2.58
N GLN A 262 -38.46 4.27 3.20
CA GLN A 262 -39.47 5.29 3.53
C GLN A 262 -38.99 6.44 4.45
N HIS A 263 -37.71 6.51 4.84
CA HIS A 263 -37.16 7.55 5.71
C HIS A 263 -35.83 8.17 5.25
N THR A 264 -35.30 7.87 4.06
CA THR A 264 -34.01 8.42 3.62
C THR A 264 -34.13 9.12 2.27
N THR A 265 -34.16 10.46 2.32
CA THR A 265 -33.85 11.31 1.17
C THR A 265 -32.32 11.40 1.03
N PRO A 266 -31.72 10.96 -0.09
CA PRO A 266 -30.28 11.06 -0.25
C PRO A 266 -29.83 12.52 -0.42
N LEU A 267 -28.96 13.00 0.48
CA LEU A 267 -28.41 14.37 0.51
C LEU A 267 -27.64 14.81 -0.75
N TRP A 268 -27.33 13.90 -1.66
CA TRP A 268 -26.70 14.22 -2.95
C TRP A 268 -27.71 14.66 -4.05
N MET A 269 -29.02 14.64 -3.77
CA MET A 269 -30.04 14.98 -4.77
C MET A 269 -30.23 16.49 -5.02
N ASP A 270 -29.74 17.37 -4.15
CA ASP A 270 -29.99 18.82 -4.24
C ASP A 270 -28.83 19.67 -4.80
N LYS A 271 -27.72 19.04 -5.24
CA LYS A 271 -26.53 19.77 -5.74
C LYS A 271 -25.89 19.16 -7.00
N LEU A 272 -26.71 18.90 -8.02
CA LEU A 272 -26.32 18.80 -9.44
C LEU A 272 -27.42 19.42 -10.30
#